data_AF-A0A832XKM3-F1
#
_entry.id   AF-A0A832XKM3-F1
#
_cell.length_a   1.000
_cell.length_b   1.000
_cell.length_c   1.000
_cell.angle_alpha   90.00
_cell.angle_beta   90.00
_cell.angle_gamma   90.00
#
_symmetry.space_group_name_H-M   'P 1'
#
loop_
_entity.id
_entity.type
_entity.pdbx_description
1 polymer ?
#
loop_
_entity_poly.entity_id
_entity_poly.type
_entity_poly.pdbx_seq_one_letter_code
_entity_poly.pdbx_strand_id
1 'polypeptide(L)'
;MKVDYGALYLDDAHPADVEHIDAALAYVDASHGGFGFMAPSSSYHRLMLGFTGGKMSSSEPDSAIFLADSPKEAQRKVKRAQTTGGQTVEEHRKTGGRPLECPVFELYAYHLMDDDAELKKIHDGCTDGSWFCGECKALAGDLLGGFLEGHQSRLAEADTAGFAV
;
A
#
# COMPACT_ATOMS: atom_id res chain seq x y z
N MET A 1 34.54 -25.78 3.53
CA MET A 1 34.40 -25.88 5.00
C MET A 1 33.07 -26.57 5.26
N LYS A 2 33.08 -27.83 5.74
CA LYS A 2 31.85 -28.48 6.21
C LYS A 2 31.54 -27.87 7.57
N VAL A 3 30.51 -27.04 7.63
CA VAL A 3 29.98 -26.59 8.91
C VAL A 3 28.91 -27.62 9.26
N ASP A 4 29.15 -28.44 10.28
CA ASP A 4 28.10 -29.29 10.82
C ASP A 4 27.03 -28.36 11.39
N TYR A 5 25.78 -28.52 10.93
CA TYR A 5 24.67 -27.74 11.43
C TYR A 5 24.52 -27.99 12.93
N GLY A 6 24.79 -26.96 13.75
CA GLY A 6 24.57 -26.98 15.19
C GLY A 6 23.38 -26.11 15.54
N ALA A 7 22.44 -26.65 16.32
CA ALA A 7 21.35 -25.89 16.92
C ALA A 7 21.60 -25.78 18.43
N LEU A 8 21.43 -24.59 18.98
CA LEU A 8 21.51 -24.32 20.42
C LEU A 8 20.08 -24.07 20.90
N TYR A 9 19.60 -24.91 21.81
CA TYR A 9 18.28 -24.80 22.40
C TYR A 9 18.41 -24.14 23.78
N LEU A 10 17.60 -23.13 24.03
CA LEU A 10 17.52 -22.42 25.31
C LEU A 10 16.13 -22.70 25.91
N ASP A 11 16.05 -23.70 26.78
CA ASP A 11 14.77 -24.24 27.29
C ASP A 11 14.04 -23.28 28.24
N ASP A 12 14.74 -22.30 28.81
CA ASP A 12 14.23 -21.30 29.76
C ASP A 12 14.01 -19.90 29.16
N ALA A 13 14.27 -19.71 27.85
CA ALA A 13 14.12 -18.44 27.16
C ALA A 13 12.65 -18.12 26.82
N HIS A 14 12.26 -16.85 26.93
CA HIS A 14 10.96 -16.29 26.57
C HIS A 14 11.09 -15.31 25.38
N PRO A 15 10.01 -15.01 24.61
CA PRO A 15 10.02 -13.98 23.57
C PRO A 15 10.65 -12.63 23.92
N ALA A 16 10.66 -12.22 25.19
CA ALA A 16 11.29 -10.97 25.63
C ALA A 16 12.83 -11.04 25.62
N ASP A 17 13.40 -12.24 25.64
CA ASP A 17 14.86 -12.47 25.71
C ASP A 17 15.52 -12.43 24.33
N VAL A 18 14.74 -12.44 23.23
CA VAL A 18 15.23 -12.51 21.84
C VAL A 18 16.24 -11.41 21.55
N GLU A 19 15.94 -10.15 21.90
CA GLU A 19 16.86 -9.03 21.66
C GLU A 19 18.18 -9.19 22.42
N HIS A 20 18.12 -9.70 23.65
CA HIS A 20 19.32 -9.91 24.48
C HIS A 20 20.18 -11.06 23.94
N ILE A 21 19.54 -12.15 23.52
CA ILE A 21 20.19 -13.32 22.93
C ILE A 21 20.85 -12.94 21.61
N ASP A 22 20.14 -12.25 20.71
CA ASP A 22 20.68 -11.82 19.42
C ASP A 22 21.88 -10.89 19.61
N ALA A 23 21.81 -9.94 20.57
CA ALA A 23 22.93 -9.05 20.88
C ALA A 23 24.16 -9.81 21.42
N ALA A 24 23.94 -10.79 22.29
CA ALA A 24 25.00 -11.64 22.80
C ALA A 24 25.63 -12.49 21.69
N LEU A 25 24.82 -13.08 20.81
CA LEU A 25 25.30 -13.86 19.66
C LEU A 25 26.07 -12.99 18.67
N ALA A 26 25.60 -11.78 18.37
CA ALA A 26 26.30 -10.82 17.52
C ALA A 26 27.68 -10.45 18.10
N TYR A 27 27.76 -10.23 19.43
CA TYR A 27 29.04 -9.99 20.09
C TYR A 27 29.99 -11.19 19.97
N VAL A 28 29.48 -12.40 20.21
CA VAL A 28 30.28 -13.65 20.09
C VAL A 28 30.73 -13.87 18.65
N ASP A 29 29.88 -13.62 17.66
CA ASP A 29 30.24 -13.72 16.24
C ASP A 29 31.40 -12.76 15.91
N ALA A 30 31.28 -11.48 16.31
CA ALA A 30 32.34 -10.49 16.13
C ALA A 30 33.65 -10.90 16.81
N SER A 31 33.60 -11.47 18.02
CA SER A 31 34.79 -11.91 18.75
C SER A 31 35.50 -13.11 18.10
N HIS A 32 34.83 -13.82 17.18
CA HIS A 32 35.39 -14.96 16.43
C HIS A 32 35.68 -14.62 14.96
N GLY A 33 35.74 -13.33 14.61
CA GLY A 33 36.08 -12.85 13.27
C GLY A 33 34.90 -12.81 12.29
N GLY A 34 33.67 -13.02 12.78
CA GLY A 34 32.44 -12.74 12.07
C GLY A 34 32.12 -11.25 12.02
N PHE A 35 30.99 -10.89 11.40
CA PHE A 35 30.59 -9.49 11.23
C PHE A 35 29.84 -8.94 12.44
N GLY A 36 29.24 -9.78 13.28
CA GLY A 36 28.48 -9.37 14.46
C GLY A 36 27.26 -8.52 14.15
N PHE A 37 26.58 -8.81 13.04
CA PHE A 37 25.37 -8.09 12.67
C PHE A 37 24.15 -8.62 13.42
N MET A 38 23.32 -7.68 13.88
CA MET A 38 21.96 -7.95 14.30
C MET A 38 21.05 -8.04 13.09
N ALA A 39 20.17 -9.03 13.05
CA ALA A 39 19.17 -9.10 12.01
C ALA A 39 18.25 -7.86 12.10
N PRO A 40 17.99 -7.15 10.99
CA PRO A 40 17.06 -6.03 11.02
C PRO A 40 15.63 -6.53 11.24
N SER A 41 14.82 -5.75 11.95
CA SER A 41 13.37 -5.96 11.98
C SER A 41 12.75 -5.71 10.60
N SER A 42 11.67 -6.42 10.28
CA SER A 42 10.92 -6.21 9.04
C SER A 42 9.43 -5.99 9.32
N SER A 43 8.81 -5.15 8.50
CA SER A 43 7.36 -5.00 8.41
C SER A 43 6.92 -5.35 6.99
N TYR A 44 5.81 -6.07 6.86
CA TYR A 44 5.27 -6.48 5.57
C TYR A 44 3.97 -5.70 5.30
N HIS A 45 3.86 -5.14 4.11
CA HIS A 45 2.64 -4.50 3.64
C HIS A 45 2.07 -5.28 2.45
N ARG A 46 0.74 -5.23 2.29
CA ARG A 46 0.08 -5.77 1.12
C ARG A 46 0.38 -4.86 -0.08
N LEU A 47 0.68 -5.45 -1.22
CA LEU A 47 0.83 -4.72 -2.46
C LEU A 47 -0.54 -4.32 -3.01
N MET A 48 -0.69 -3.07 -3.42
CA MET A 48 -1.88 -2.58 -4.10
C MET A 48 -2.02 -3.21 -5.49
N LEU A 49 -3.27 -3.38 -5.90
CA LEU A 49 -3.64 -3.87 -7.22
C LEU A 49 -3.43 -2.78 -8.29
N GLY A 50 -2.99 -3.21 -9.47
CA GLY A 50 -3.00 -2.37 -10.66
C GLY A 50 -4.43 -2.05 -11.10
N PHE A 51 -4.64 -0.85 -11.65
CA PHE A 51 -5.98 -0.39 -12.06
C PHE A 51 -6.57 -1.20 -13.22
N THR A 52 -5.72 -1.83 -14.03
CA THR A 52 -6.14 -2.74 -15.11
C THR A 52 -6.19 -4.20 -14.66
N GLY A 53 -6.05 -4.46 -13.36
CA GLY A 53 -5.86 -5.79 -12.78
C GLY A 53 -4.38 -6.15 -12.65
N GLY A 54 -4.05 -7.06 -11.73
CA GLY A 54 -2.67 -7.53 -11.53
C GLY A 54 -1.80 -6.52 -10.77
N LYS A 55 -0.54 -6.35 -11.19
CA LYS A 55 0.44 -5.45 -10.55
C LYS A 55 0.47 -4.09 -11.24
N MET A 56 0.76 -3.04 -10.48
CA MET A 56 1.16 -1.75 -11.05
C MET A 56 2.48 -1.89 -11.81
N SER A 57 2.56 -1.34 -13.03
CA SER A 57 3.76 -1.38 -13.86
C SER A 57 3.99 -0.06 -14.59
N SER A 58 5.25 0.41 -14.61
CA SER A 58 5.66 1.57 -15.41
C SER A 58 5.57 1.30 -16.92
N SER A 59 5.71 0.05 -17.34
CA SER A 59 5.55 -0.36 -18.74
C SER A 59 4.09 -0.40 -19.20
N GLU A 60 3.14 -0.38 -18.26
CA GLU A 60 1.71 -0.31 -18.53
C GLU A 60 1.12 0.92 -17.83
N PRO A 61 1.25 2.13 -18.42
CA PRO A 61 0.97 3.39 -17.72
C PRO A 61 -0.46 3.53 -17.17
N ASP A 62 -1.45 2.84 -17.77
CA ASP A 62 -2.84 2.86 -17.31
C ASP A 62 -3.09 1.90 -16.13
N SER A 63 -2.10 1.06 -15.76
CA SER A 63 -2.15 0.19 -14.57
C SER A 63 -1.82 0.92 -13.26
N ALA A 64 -1.20 2.10 -13.32
CA ALA A 64 -0.68 2.82 -12.17
C ALA A 64 -0.92 4.34 -12.25
N ILE A 65 -1.01 4.99 -11.09
CA ILE A 65 -0.95 6.45 -10.98
C ILE A 65 0.50 6.86 -10.72
N PHE A 66 1.03 7.76 -11.54
CA PHE A 66 2.34 8.36 -11.29
C PHE A 66 2.15 9.67 -10.54
N LEU A 67 3.06 9.99 -9.62
CA LEU A 67 3.04 11.27 -8.89
C LEU A 67 3.21 12.49 -9.81
N ALA A 68 3.76 12.27 -11.01
CA ALA A 68 3.89 13.27 -12.07
C ALA A 68 2.67 13.33 -13.01
N ASP A 69 1.66 12.47 -12.84
CA ASP A 69 0.42 12.59 -13.60
C ASP A 69 -0.26 13.92 -13.28
N SER A 70 -0.84 14.56 -14.29
CA SER A 70 -1.75 15.68 -14.03
C SER A 70 -3.01 15.17 -13.31
N PRO A 71 -3.70 16.01 -12.50
CA PRO A 71 -4.97 15.65 -11.87
C PRO A 71 -5.98 15.08 -12.87
N LYS A 72 -6.05 15.65 -14.07
CA LYS A 72 -6.93 15.19 -15.16
C LYS A 72 -6.58 13.78 -15.64
N GLU A 73 -5.29 13.47 -15.78
CA GLU A 73 -4.85 12.13 -16.18
C GLU A 73 -5.08 11.10 -15.08
N ALA A 74 -4.82 11.47 -13.83
CA ALA A 74 -5.11 10.61 -12.68
C ALA A 74 -6.60 10.28 -12.58
N GLN A 75 -7.48 11.28 -12.73
CA GLN A 75 -8.93 11.10 -12.80
C GLN A 75 -9.34 10.20 -13.97
N ARG A 76 -8.74 10.36 -15.16
CA ARG A 76 -9.00 9.47 -16.32
C ARG A 76 -8.67 8.03 -15.97
N LYS A 77 -7.51 7.77 -15.35
CA LYS A 77 -7.06 6.44 -14.96
C LYS A 77 -7.99 5.82 -13.90
N VAL A 78 -8.34 6.55 -12.84
CA VAL A 78 -9.31 6.09 -11.82
C VAL A 78 -10.66 5.75 -12.45
N LYS A 79 -11.16 6.59 -13.35
CA LYS A 79 -12.42 6.35 -14.06
C LYS A 79 -12.40 5.02 -14.85
N ARG A 80 -11.26 4.68 -15.43
CA ARG A 80 -11.04 3.45 -16.22
C ARG A 80 -10.65 2.22 -15.39
N ALA A 81 -10.35 2.38 -14.10
CA ALA A 81 -9.92 1.29 -13.24
C ALA A 81 -10.96 0.15 -13.20
N GLN A 82 -10.51 -1.08 -13.08
CA GLN A 82 -11.36 -2.23 -12.84
C GLN A 82 -12.07 -2.09 -11.49
N THR A 83 -13.30 -2.60 -11.43
CA THR A 83 -14.12 -2.59 -10.21
C THR A 83 -14.79 -3.94 -10.05
N THR A 84 -15.19 -4.23 -8.81
CA THR A 84 -15.82 -5.49 -8.42
C THR A 84 -17.34 -5.41 -8.29
N GLY A 85 -17.95 -4.25 -8.58
CA GLY A 85 -19.40 -4.08 -8.56
C GLY A 85 -20.09 -4.76 -9.74
N GLY A 86 -21.42 -4.88 -9.68
CA GLY A 86 -22.23 -5.46 -10.76
C GLY A 86 -22.07 -4.70 -12.08
N GLN A 87 -22.24 -5.40 -13.22
CA GLN A 87 -22.10 -4.81 -14.55
C GLN A 87 -23.21 -3.82 -14.87
N THR A 88 -24.38 -3.98 -14.24
CA THR A 88 -25.50 -3.05 -14.33
C THR A 88 -25.87 -2.49 -12.96
N VAL A 89 -26.61 -1.37 -12.96
CA VAL A 89 -27.15 -0.76 -11.73
C VAL A 89 -28.06 -1.75 -11.00
N GLU A 90 -28.90 -2.47 -11.74
CA GLU A 90 -29.82 -3.47 -11.20
C GLU A 90 -29.10 -4.66 -10.59
N GLU A 91 -28.02 -5.13 -11.22
CA GLU A 91 -27.19 -6.21 -10.69
C GLU A 91 -26.48 -5.75 -9.42
N HIS A 92 -25.82 -4.58 -9.46
CA HIS A 92 -25.09 -4.08 -8.31
C HIS A 92 -25.98 -3.85 -7.08
N ARG A 93 -27.22 -3.37 -7.26
CA ARG A 93 -28.20 -3.28 -6.16
C ARG A 93 -28.55 -4.63 -5.53
N LYS A 94 -28.45 -5.72 -6.29
CA LYS A 94 -28.77 -7.08 -5.81
C LYS A 94 -27.57 -7.77 -5.18
N THR A 95 -26.37 -7.54 -5.72
CA THR A 95 -25.18 -8.32 -5.37
C THR A 95 -24.10 -7.52 -4.64
N GLY A 96 -24.20 -6.19 -4.63
CA GLY A 96 -23.13 -5.31 -4.17
C GLY A 96 -21.86 -5.46 -5.00
N GLY A 97 -20.73 -5.15 -4.37
CA GLY A 97 -19.38 -5.38 -4.84
C GLY A 97 -18.48 -5.98 -3.75
N ARG A 98 -17.21 -6.20 -4.09
CA ARG A 98 -16.16 -6.72 -3.19
C ARG A 98 -15.07 -5.67 -2.96
N PRO A 99 -15.25 -4.72 -2.02
CA PRO A 99 -14.32 -3.59 -1.83
C PRO A 99 -12.87 -4.00 -1.63
N LEU A 100 -12.61 -5.07 -0.85
CA LEU A 100 -11.25 -5.53 -0.53
C LEU A 100 -10.49 -6.16 -1.72
N GLU A 101 -11.15 -6.32 -2.86
CA GLU A 101 -10.59 -6.78 -4.15
C GLU A 101 -10.62 -5.67 -5.21
N CYS A 102 -11.02 -4.44 -4.84
CA CYS A 102 -11.22 -3.34 -5.77
C CYS A 102 -10.06 -2.33 -5.68
N PRO A 103 -9.31 -2.07 -6.77
CA PRO A 103 -8.19 -1.11 -6.76
C PRO A 103 -8.64 0.32 -6.44
N VAL A 104 -9.88 0.69 -6.77
CA VAL A 104 -10.45 2.01 -6.41
C VAL A 104 -10.69 2.12 -4.91
N PHE A 105 -11.16 1.05 -4.26
CA PHE A 105 -11.33 1.05 -2.80
C PHE A 105 -9.98 1.07 -2.08
N GLU A 106 -8.99 0.35 -2.60
CA GLU A 106 -7.61 0.39 -2.09
C GLU A 106 -7.03 1.82 -2.10
N LEU A 107 -7.31 2.65 -3.10
CA LEU A 107 -6.87 4.06 -3.08
C LEU A 107 -7.37 4.82 -1.85
N TYR A 108 -8.65 4.64 -1.49
CA TYR A 108 -9.19 5.26 -0.28
C TYR A 108 -8.46 4.78 0.95
N ALA A 109 -8.38 3.46 1.12
CA ALA A 109 -7.82 2.82 2.30
C ALA A 109 -6.32 3.12 2.51
N TYR A 110 -5.55 3.29 1.44
CA TYR A 110 -4.10 3.50 1.55
C TYR A 110 -3.66 4.96 1.45
N HIS A 111 -4.42 5.82 0.76
CA HIS A 111 -3.90 7.13 0.35
C HIS A 111 -4.86 8.31 0.47
N LEU A 112 -6.18 8.11 0.31
CA LEU A 112 -7.10 9.23 0.09
C LEU A 112 -8.03 9.53 1.28
N MET A 113 -8.11 8.65 2.27
CA MET A 113 -9.08 8.78 3.36
C MET A 113 -8.51 8.25 4.68
N ASP A 114 -8.30 9.16 5.63
CA ASP A 114 -7.81 8.83 6.99
C ASP A 114 -8.96 8.52 7.97
N ASP A 115 -10.20 8.90 7.67
CA ASP A 115 -11.35 8.62 8.52
C ASP A 115 -11.91 7.21 8.26
N ASP A 116 -11.63 6.30 9.18
CA ASP A 116 -12.13 4.93 9.17
C ASP A 116 -13.66 4.84 9.09
N ALA A 117 -14.40 5.81 9.64
CA ALA A 117 -15.86 5.81 9.60
C ALA A 117 -16.38 6.11 8.19
N GLU A 118 -15.75 7.06 7.47
CA GLU A 118 -16.07 7.34 6.07
C GLU A 118 -15.68 6.16 5.18
N LEU A 119 -14.51 5.57 5.42
CA LEU A 119 -14.03 4.40 4.67
C LEU A 119 -14.99 3.22 4.85
N LYS A 120 -15.45 2.99 6.09
CA LYS A 120 -16.45 1.97 6.41
C LYS A 120 -17.79 2.22 5.72
N LYS A 121 -18.23 3.47 5.61
CA LYS A 121 -19.47 3.82 4.90
C LYS A 121 -19.38 3.46 3.42
N ILE A 122 -18.27 3.76 2.76
CA ILE A 122 -18.04 3.40 1.34
C ILE A 122 -17.95 1.88 1.19
N HIS A 123 -17.25 1.21 2.10
CA HIS A 123 -17.14 -0.24 2.13
C HIS A 123 -18.53 -0.89 2.20
N ASP A 124 -19.29 -0.57 3.24
CA ASP A 124 -20.59 -1.18 3.51
C ASP A 124 -21.59 -0.86 2.39
N GLY A 125 -21.62 0.39 1.92
CA GLY A 125 -22.49 0.79 0.82
C GLY A 125 -22.14 0.10 -0.51
N CYS A 126 -20.86 -0.18 -0.77
CA CYS A 126 -20.48 -0.96 -1.95
C CYS A 126 -20.89 -2.42 -1.78
N THR A 127 -20.72 -3.00 -0.58
CA THR A 127 -21.11 -4.38 -0.28
C THR A 127 -22.61 -4.61 -0.30
N ASP A 128 -23.42 -3.65 0.12
CA ASP A 128 -24.89 -3.75 0.10
C ASP A 128 -25.54 -3.26 -1.20
N GLY A 129 -24.76 -2.66 -2.11
CA GLY A 129 -25.21 -2.20 -3.42
C GLY A 129 -25.88 -0.82 -3.42
N SER A 130 -25.75 -0.05 -2.33
CA SER A 130 -26.21 1.33 -2.24
C SER A 130 -25.21 2.38 -2.72
N TRP A 131 -23.93 2.02 -2.86
CA TRP A 131 -22.84 2.90 -3.31
C TRP A 131 -22.23 2.44 -4.65
N PHE A 132 -22.49 3.20 -5.72
CA PHE A 132 -22.18 2.79 -7.09
C PHE A 132 -20.73 3.08 -7.50
N CYS A 133 -20.18 2.23 -8.39
CA CYS A 133 -18.81 2.40 -8.92
C CYS A 133 -18.58 3.76 -9.59
N GLY A 134 -19.60 4.35 -10.21
CA GLY A 134 -19.50 5.64 -10.91
C GLY A 134 -19.20 6.80 -9.96
N GLU A 135 -20.01 6.95 -8.91
CA GLU A 135 -19.81 7.96 -7.87
C GLU A 135 -18.54 7.66 -7.04
N CYS A 136 -18.29 6.38 -6.76
CA CYS A 136 -17.07 5.94 -6.07
C CYS A 136 -15.79 6.34 -6.82
N LYS A 137 -15.78 6.25 -8.15
CA LYS A 137 -14.63 6.68 -8.96
C LYS A 137 -14.51 8.19 -9.07
N ALA A 138 -15.63 8.90 -9.12
CA ALA A 138 -15.63 10.36 -9.17
C ALA A 138 -14.99 10.94 -7.91
N LEU A 139 -15.47 10.52 -6.74
CA LEU A 139 -14.92 10.95 -5.45
C LEU A 139 -13.42 10.60 -5.32
N ALA A 140 -13.02 9.39 -5.69
CA ALA A 140 -11.62 8.97 -5.65
C ALA A 140 -10.75 9.84 -6.57
N GLY A 141 -11.25 10.15 -7.76
CA GLY A 141 -10.56 11.01 -8.72
C GLY A 141 -10.39 12.44 -8.22
N ASP A 142 -11.39 12.99 -7.52
CA ASP A 142 -11.34 14.34 -6.97
C ASP A 142 -10.33 14.43 -5.81
N LEU A 143 -10.40 13.49 -4.86
CA LEU A 143 -9.44 13.39 -3.75
C LEU A 143 -8.01 13.19 -4.24
N LEU A 144 -7.83 12.29 -5.21
CA LEU A 144 -6.52 12.04 -5.81
C LEU A 144 -5.97 13.26 -6.55
N GLY A 145 -6.84 14.01 -7.23
CA GLY A 145 -6.46 15.27 -7.89
C GLY A 145 -5.90 16.27 -6.87
N GLY A 146 -6.64 16.51 -5.77
CA GLY A 146 -6.18 17.39 -4.69
C GLY A 146 -4.88 16.90 -4.03
N PHE A 147 -4.74 15.59 -3.82
CA PHE A 147 -3.50 14.99 -3.32
C PHE A 147 -2.30 15.29 -4.25
N LEU A 148 -2.46 15.10 -5.56
CA LEU A 148 -1.40 15.32 -6.55
C LEU A 148 -1.02 16.79 -6.66
N GLU A 149 -1.99 17.71 -6.63
CA GLU A 149 -1.72 19.15 -6.62
C GLU A 149 -0.88 19.55 -5.40
N GLY A 150 -1.28 19.09 -4.20
CA GLY A 150 -0.54 19.34 -2.97
C GLY A 150 0.87 18.72 -3.00
N HIS A 151 1.01 17.51 -3.53
CA HIS A 151 2.30 16.85 -3.72
C HIS A 151 3.20 17.64 -4.67
N GLN A 152 2.69 18.05 -5.83
CA GLN A 152 3.45 18.75 -6.88
C GLN A 152 3.87 20.16 -6.43
N SER A 153 3.05 20.85 -5.63
CA SER A 153 3.46 22.11 -4.99
C SER A 153 4.68 21.90 -4.09
N ARG A 154 4.65 20.89 -3.22
CA ARG A 154 5.79 20.57 -2.34
C ARG A 154 7.02 20.10 -3.10
N LEU A 155 6.84 19.38 -4.21
CA LEU A 155 7.94 18.98 -5.09
C LEU A 155 8.62 20.21 -5.71
N ALA A 156 7.86 21.20 -6.19
CA ALA A 156 8.42 22.43 -6.73
C ALA A 156 9.20 23.25 -5.68
N GLU A 157 8.72 23.27 -4.44
CA GLU A 157 9.46 23.86 -3.31
C GLU A 157 10.74 23.08 -2.99
N ALA A 158 10.68 21.75 -2.99
CA ALA A 158 11.83 20.90 -2.73
C ALA A 158 12.91 21.00 -3.83
N ASP A 159 12.51 21.07 -5.11
CA ASP A 159 13.43 21.21 -6.24
C ASP A 159 14.14 22.58 -6.23
N THR A 160 13.48 23.62 -5.71
CA THR A 160 14.09 24.94 -5.56
C THR A 160 15.01 25.04 -4.34
N ALA A 161 14.76 24.27 -3.28
CA ALA A 161 15.58 24.25 -2.06
C ALA A 161 16.74 23.23 -2.09
N GLY A 162 16.56 22.09 -2.77
CA GLY A 162 17.45 20.92 -2.72
C GLY A 162 18.71 21.03 -3.59
N PHE A 163 18.75 21.96 -4.53
CA PHE A 163 19.91 22.24 -5.40
C PHE A 163 20.46 23.67 -5.25
N ALA A 164 19.96 24.42 -4.27
CA ALA A 164 20.55 25.69 -3.86
C ALA A 164 21.76 25.44 -2.93
N VAL A 165 22.79 24.77 -3.45
CA VAL A 165 24.14 24.70 -2.86
C VAL A 165 25.14 25.19 -3.91
#